data_AF-A0A3N6ED21-F1
#
_entry.id   AF-A0A3N6ED21-F1
#
_cell.length_a   1.000
_cell.length_b   1.000
_cell.length_c   1.000
_cell.angle_alpha   90.00
_cell.angle_beta   90.00
_cell.angle_gamma   90.00
#
_symmetry.space_group_name_H-M   'P 1'
#
loop_
_entity.id
_entity.type
_entity.pdbx_description
1 polymer ?
#
loop_
_entity_poly.entity_id
_entity_poly.type
_entity_poly.pdbx_seq_one_letter_code
_entity_poly.pdbx_strand_id
1 'polypeptide(L)'
;MQSQRALAVLDELRSLATEDDTRLCVAKDRLAVAEAEVTAARSAFDSANMRAEVSQRVTRSAEELLAPATSPQAGPPRPPHREPALQEEPRTIAQEVLAFVRPRRRAKRAEILKHLHLTRPDINPASAKRRLSHLVADKELVRVAPGVYTLPPMAAEGDA
;
A
#
# COMPACT_ATOMS: atom_id res chain seq x y z
N MET A 1 59.33 31.42 -29.12
CA MET A 1 58.23 30.74 -29.84
C MET A 1 57.59 29.61 -29.02
N GLN A 2 58.23 28.44 -28.82
CA GLN A 2 57.57 27.31 -28.14
C GLN A 2 57.19 27.60 -26.67
N SER A 3 58.09 28.24 -25.90
CA SER A 3 57.85 28.62 -24.49
C SER A 3 56.63 29.54 -24.29
N GLN A 4 56.43 30.51 -25.19
CA GLN A 4 55.28 31.42 -25.14
C GLN A 4 53.95 30.69 -25.37
N ARG A 5 53.93 29.68 -26.26
CA ARG A 5 52.74 28.85 -26.48
C ARG A 5 52.43 27.99 -25.26
N ALA A 6 53.45 27.43 -24.60
CA ALA A 6 53.25 26.65 -23.37
C ALA A 6 52.65 27.49 -22.23
N LEU A 7 53.09 28.74 -22.07
CA LEU A 7 52.51 29.66 -21.08
C LEU A 7 51.05 30.00 -21.40
N ALA A 8 50.72 30.31 -22.66
CA ALA A 8 49.34 30.61 -23.07
C ALA A 8 48.38 29.43 -22.78
N VAL A 9 48.80 28.19 -23.04
CA VAL A 9 48.02 26.98 -22.71
C VAL A 9 47.85 26.80 -21.20
N LEU A 10 48.87 27.12 -20.39
CA LEU A 10 48.74 27.06 -18.92
C LEU A 10 47.75 28.09 -18.38
N ASP A 11 47.71 29.30 -18.95
CA ASP A 11 46.75 30.32 -18.55
C ASP A 11 45.32 30.01 -19.03
N GLU A 12 45.16 29.41 -20.21
CA GLU A 12 43.88 28.87 -20.69
C GLU A 12 43.36 27.73 -19.79
N LEU A 13 44.21 26.77 -19.42
CA LEU A 13 43.86 25.68 -18.50
C LEU A 13 43.50 26.19 -17.10
N ARG A 14 44.16 27.25 -16.61
CA ARG A 14 43.79 27.92 -15.35
C ARG A 14 42.42 28.59 -15.45
N SER A 15 42.15 29.28 -16.55
CA SER A 15 40.85 29.91 -16.82
C SER A 15 39.72 28.87 -16.81
N LEU A 16 39.90 27.76 -17.52
CA LEU A 16 38.95 26.65 -17.56
C LEU A 16 38.74 26.03 -16.16
N ALA A 17 39.81 25.79 -15.40
CA ALA A 17 39.69 25.28 -14.03
C ALA A 17 38.88 26.22 -13.13
N THR A 18 39.11 27.54 -13.21
CA THR A 18 38.30 28.51 -12.45
C THR A 18 36.85 28.58 -12.91
N GLU A 19 36.58 28.40 -14.21
CA GLU A 19 35.21 28.34 -14.72
C GLU A 19 34.50 27.09 -14.20
N ASP A 20 35.13 25.92 -14.25
CA ASP A 20 34.55 24.67 -13.77
C ASP A 20 34.36 24.65 -12.24
N ASP A 21 35.27 25.26 -11.46
CA ASP A 21 35.07 25.46 -10.01
C ASP A 21 33.83 26.34 -9.73
N THR A 22 33.65 27.45 -10.46
CA THR A 22 32.45 28.31 -10.27
C THR A 22 31.17 27.60 -10.70
N ARG A 23 31.18 26.85 -11.81
CA ARG A 23 30.06 26.01 -12.25
C ARG A 23 29.72 24.93 -11.20
N LEU A 24 30.73 24.31 -10.59
CA LEU A 24 30.56 23.31 -9.54
C LEU A 24 29.95 23.89 -8.27
N CYS A 25 30.37 25.08 -7.83
CA CYS A 25 29.74 25.79 -6.71
C CYS A 25 28.26 26.09 -7.01
N VAL A 26 27.96 26.71 -8.16
CA VAL A 26 26.57 27.01 -8.57
C VAL A 26 25.71 25.74 -8.68
N ALA A 27 26.28 24.62 -9.13
CA ALA A 27 25.59 23.34 -9.18
C ALA A 27 25.30 22.77 -7.77
N LYS A 28 26.24 22.87 -6.84
CA LYS A 28 26.06 22.46 -5.43
C LYS A 28 25.00 23.30 -4.72
N ASP A 29 25.00 24.61 -4.92
CA ASP A 29 24.01 25.52 -4.33
C ASP A 29 22.60 25.19 -4.85
N ARG A 30 22.46 24.96 -6.16
CA ARG A 30 21.18 24.52 -6.76
C ARG A 30 20.72 23.16 -6.23
N LEU A 31 21.64 22.22 -6.00
CA LEU A 31 21.31 20.93 -5.41
C LEU A 31 20.80 21.10 -3.97
N ALA A 32 21.47 21.89 -3.15
CA ALA A 32 21.05 22.16 -1.77
C ALA A 32 19.66 22.82 -1.69
N VAL A 33 19.36 23.75 -2.59
CA VAL A 33 18.01 24.35 -2.71
C VAL A 33 16.96 23.28 -3.08
N ALA A 34 17.24 22.46 -4.10
CA ALA A 34 16.32 21.40 -4.52
C ALA A 34 16.08 20.33 -3.43
N GLU A 35 17.12 19.98 -2.66
CA GLU A 35 17.00 19.05 -1.53
C GLU A 35 16.15 19.64 -0.39
N ALA A 36 16.27 20.95 -0.12
CA ALA A 36 15.42 21.66 0.83
C ALA A 36 13.95 21.70 0.37
N GLU A 37 13.70 21.99 -0.92
CA GLU A 37 12.36 21.98 -1.51
C GLU A 37 11.72 20.58 -1.44
N VAL A 38 12.46 19.51 -1.79
CA VAL A 38 11.98 18.12 -1.68
C VAL A 38 11.67 17.76 -0.22
N THR A 39 12.46 18.24 0.73
CA THR A 39 12.23 18.00 2.17
C THR A 39 10.98 18.73 2.67
N ALA A 40 10.77 19.98 2.25
CA ALA A 40 9.56 20.75 2.54
C ALA A 40 8.30 20.14 1.88
N ALA A 41 8.41 19.66 0.64
CA ALA A 41 7.31 19.00 -0.06
C ALA A 41 6.90 17.68 0.63
N ARG A 42 7.88 16.90 1.13
CA ARG A 42 7.61 15.68 1.91
C ARG A 42 6.90 15.98 3.23
N SER A 43 7.38 16.94 4.02
CA SER A 43 6.73 17.28 5.29
C SER A 43 5.33 17.87 5.12
N ALA A 44 5.11 18.65 4.05
CA ALA A 44 3.78 19.12 3.65
C ALA A 44 2.84 17.97 3.24
N PHE A 45 3.35 16.99 2.48
CA PHE A 45 2.60 15.77 2.12
C PHE A 45 2.24 14.93 3.36
N ASP A 46 3.19 14.67 4.25
CA ASP A 46 2.96 13.88 5.45
C ASP A 46 1.93 14.55 6.38
N SER A 47 2.01 15.88 6.53
CA SER A 47 1.02 16.70 7.24
C SER A 47 -0.38 16.59 6.60
N ALA A 48 -0.46 16.68 5.27
CA ALA A 48 -1.72 16.52 4.55
C ALA A 48 -2.30 15.11 4.69
N ASN A 49 -1.48 14.06 4.63
CA ASN A 49 -1.89 12.67 4.83
C ASN A 49 -2.42 12.45 6.26
N MET A 50 -1.71 12.95 7.29
CA MET A 50 -2.19 12.87 8.68
C MET A 50 -3.54 13.56 8.87
N ARG A 51 -3.74 14.75 8.29
CA ARG A 51 -5.05 15.43 8.34
C ARG A 51 -6.14 14.65 7.60
N ALA A 52 -5.82 14.04 6.46
CA ALA A 52 -6.76 13.21 5.72
C ALA A 52 -7.16 11.94 6.51
N GLU A 53 -6.20 11.28 7.17
CA GLU A 53 -6.47 10.14 8.04
C GLU A 53 -7.35 10.50 9.24
N VAL A 54 -7.06 11.62 9.91
CA VAL A 54 -7.89 12.11 11.03
C VAL A 54 -9.30 12.44 10.55
N SER A 55 -9.43 13.15 9.43
CA SER A 55 -10.73 13.48 8.82
C SER A 55 -11.53 12.20 8.51
N GLN A 56 -10.91 11.21 7.85
CA GLN A 56 -11.56 9.92 7.55
C GLN A 56 -12.02 9.17 8.81
N ARG A 57 -11.24 9.20 9.90
CA ARG A 57 -11.65 8.61 11.19
C ARG A 57 -12.85 9.36 11.78
N VAL A 58 -12.81 10.69 11.80
CA VAL A 58 -13.91 11.53 12.31
C VAL A 58 -15.19 11.32 11.50
N THR A 59 -15.12 11.31 10.16
CA THR A 59 -16.28 11.04 9.29
C THR A 59 -16.86 9.66 9.57
N ARG A 60 -16.03 8.61 9.66
CA ARG A 60 -16.51 7.26 9.97
C ARG A 60 -17.16 7.18 11.35
N SER A 61 -16.56 7.77 12.38
CA SER A 61 -17.16 7.79 13.73
C SER A 61 -18.46 8.59 13.76
N ALA A 62 -18.62 9.63 12.94
CA ALA A 62 -19.89 10.35 12.78
C ALA A 62 -20.95 9.47 12.07
N GLU A 63 -20.57 8.74 11.03
CA GLU A 63 -21.44 7.77 10.34
C GLU A 63 -21.89 6.64 11.30
N GLU A 64 -20.97 6.07 12.09
CA GLU A 64 -21.24 5.06 13.12
C GLU A 64 -22.19 5.55 14.21
N LEU A 65 -22.12 6.84 14.59
CA LEU A 65 -23.04 7.46 15.57
C LEU A 65 -24.41 7.81 15.00
N LEU A 66 -24.55 7.95 13.68
CA LEU A 66 -25.82 8.26 13.00
C LEU A 66 -26.58 7.01 12.56
N ALA A 67 -25.89 5.89 12.31
CA ALA A 67 -26.48 4.60 11.97
C ALA A 67 -27.58 4.07 12.93
N PRO A 68 -27.52 4.30 14.26
CA PRO A 68 -28.59 3.87 15.18
C PRO A 68 -29.90 4.65 15.01
N ALA A 69 -29.85 5.88 14.48
CA ALA A 69 -31.00 6.78 14.36
C ALA A 69 -31.84 6.55 13.08
N THR A 70 -31.37 5.72 12.15
CA THR A 70 -32.03 5.46 10.86
C THR A 70 -32.51 4.02 10.67
N SER A 71 -32.41 3.17 11.70
CA SER A 71 -33.06 1.86 11.71
C SER A 71 -34.56 2.00 12.02
N PRO A 72 -35.48 1.71 11.06
CA PRO A 72 -36.89 1.59 11.41
C PRO A 72 -37.09 0.35 12.30
N GLN A 73 -37.85 0.49 13.38
CA GLN A 73 -38.21 -0.66 14.22
C GLN A 73 -39.04 -1.68 13.41
N ALA A 74 -38.39 -2.75 12.97
CA ALA A 74 -39.07 -3.96 12.54
C ALA A 74 -39.45 -4.78 13.78
N GLY A 75 -40.76 -4.93 14.03
CA GLY A 75 -41.26 -5.71 15.17
C GLY A 75 -41.09 -7.23 15.03
N PRO A 76 -41.20 -8.00 16.13
CA PRO A 76 -41.27 -9.47 16.11
C PRO A 76 -42.69 -9.96 15.68
N PRO A 77 -42.94 -11.26 15.43
CA PRO A 77 -42.09 -12.47 15.58
C PRO A 77 -41.85 -13.17 14.21
N ARG A 78 -41.59 -14.49 14.00
CA ARG A 78 -41.52 -15.76 14.79
C ARG A 78 -40.53 -16.71 14.04
N PRO A 79 -39.90 -17.74 14.66
CA PRO A 79 -38.84 -18.51 14.00
C PRO A 79 -39.35 -19.76 13.27
N PRO A 80 -38.71 -20.17 12.16
CA PRO A 80 -38.66 -21.56 11.71
C PRO A 80 -37.25 -22.14 11.79
N HIS A 81 -37.16 -23.38 12.28
CA HIS A 81 -36.05 -24.34 12.21
C HIS A 81 -34.60 -23.83 12.23
N ARG A 82 -33.96 -24.01 13.39
CA ARG A 82 -32.50 -24.23 13.46
C ARG A 82 -32.16 -25.58 12.82
N GLU A 83 -31.59 -25.55 11.62
CA GLU A 83 -30.49 -26.48 11.35
C GLU A 83 -29.32 -26.10 12.27
N PRO A 84 -28.49 -27.05 12.72
CA PRO A 84 -27.34 -26.75 13.56
C PRO A 84 -26.24 -26.09 12.72
N ALA A 85 -26.40 -24.80 12.46
CA ALA A 85 -25.30 -23.94 12.05
C ALA A 85 -24.21 -24.05 13.12
N LEU A 86 -23.14 -24.78 12.78
CA LEU A 86 -21.92 -24.84 13.58
C LEU A 86 -21.52 -23.41 13.92
N GLN A 87 -21.34 -23.15 15.21
CA GLN A 87 -20.88 -21.85 15.71
C GLN A 87 -19.41 -21.72 15.34
N GLU A 88 -19.14 -21.42 14.07
CA GLU A 88 -17.81 -21.07 13.63
C GLU A 88 -17.44 -19.72 14.27
N GLU A 89 -16.35 -19.74 15.03
CA GLU A 89 -15.67 -18.56 15.54
C GLU A 89 -15.51 -17.49 14.43
N PRO A 90 -15.47 -16.19 14.75
CA PRO A 90 -15.45 -15.12 13.76
C PRO A 90 -14.26 -15.25 12.79
N ARG A 91 -14.51 -15.87 11.62
CA ARG A 91 -13.52 -16.29 10.62
C ARG A 91 -12.46 -15.24 10.37
N THR A 92 -11.20 -15.60 10.59
CA THR A 92 -10.08 -14.66 10.46
C THR A 92 -9.98 -14.14 9.02
N ILE A 93 -9.33 -12.98 8.84
CA ILE A 93 -9.08 -12.37 7.52
C ILE A 93 -8.40 -13.37 6.56
N ALA A 94 -7.56 -14.27 7.09
CA ALA A 94 -6.95 -15.36 6.32
C ALA A 94 -8.00 -16.34 5.77
N GLN A 95 -8.87 -16.85 6.65
CA GLN A 95 -9.93 -17.79 6.29
C GLN A 95 -10.91 -17.20 5.27
N GLU A 96 -11.28 -15.91 5.40
CA GLU A 96 -12.12 -15.21 4.40
C GLU A 96 -11.44 -15.11 3.02
N VAL A 97 -10.16 -14.75 2.96
CA VAL A 97 -9.40 -14.73 1.69
C VAL A 97 -9.31 -16.13 1.08
N LEU A 98 -8.98 -17.14 1.88
CA LEU A 98 -8.86 -18.52 1.39
C LEU A 98 -10.22 -19.04 0.91
N ALA A 99 -11.31 -18.79 1.63
CA ALA A 99 -12.67 -19.12 1.23
C ALA A 99 -13.09 -18.43 -0.08
N PHE A 100 -12.66 -17.19 -0.32
CA PHE A 100 -12.93 -16.48 -1.57
C PHE A 100 -12.14 -17.02 -2.79
N VAL A 101 -10.88 -17.39 -2.59
CA VAL A 101 -9.98 -17.89 -3.65
C VAL A 101 -10.26 -19.36 -4.00
N ARG A 102 -10.61 -20.20 -3.01
CA ARG A 102 -10.83 -21.65 -3.16
C ARG A 102 -11.77 -22.05 -4.30
N PRO A 103 -13.01 -21.50 -4.43
CA PRO A 103 -13.90 -21.86 -5.54
C PRO A 103 -13.45 -21.24 -6.89
N ARG A 104 -12.69 -20.14 -6.87
CA ARG A 104 -12.31 -19.39 -8.08
C ARG A 104 -11.01 -19.89 -8.72
N ARG A 105 -10.18 -20.63 -7.99
CA ARG A 105 -8.80 -21.07 -8.32
C ARG A 105 -7.80 -19.92 -8.57
N ARG A 106 -8.24 -18.77 -9.08
CA ARG A 106 -7.48 -17.53 -9.28
C ARG A 106 -8.34 -16.33 -8.88
N ALA A 107 -7.76 -15.34 -8.22
CA ALA A 107 -8.43 -14.08 -7.91
C ALA A 107 -7.48 -12.89 -8.03
N LYS A 108 -7.99 -11.75 -8.51
CA LYS A 108 -7.23 -10.49 -8.54
C LYS A 108 -7.25 -9.82 -7.16
N ARG A 109 -6.18 -9.09 -6.83
CA ARG A 109 -6.05 -8.30 -5.60
C ARG A 109 -7.27 -7.39 -5.36
N ALA A 110 -7.76 -6.74 -6.42
CA ALA A 110 -8.92 -5.85 -6.34
C ALA A 110 -10.22 -6.61 -6.00
N GLU A 111 -10.40 -7.83 -6.51
CA GLU A 111 -11.55 -8.68 -6.24
C GLU A 111 -11.55 -9.16 -4.78
N ILE A 112 -10.38 -9.60 -4.29
CA ILE A 112 -10.21 -10.02 -2.89
C ILE A 112 -10.45 -8.84 -1.93
N LEU A 113 -9.87 -7.67 -2.20
CA LEU A 113 -10.08 -6.48 -1.37
C LEU A 113 -11.52 -5.98 -1.41
N LYS A 114 -12.20 -6.04 -2.58
CA LYS A 114 -13.63 -5.72 -2.69
C LYS A 114 -14.48 -6.71 -1.89
N HIS A 115 -14.17 -8.00 -1.93
CA HIS A 115 -14.87 -9.00 -1.14
C HIS A 115 -14.69 -8.79 0.36
N LEU A 116 -13.45 -8.59 0.83
CA LEU A 116 -13.16 -8.30 2.24
C LEU A 116 -13.86 -7.03 2.72
N HIS A 117 -13.96 -5.99 1.91
CA HIS A 117 -14.69 -4.77 2.30
C HIS A 117 -16.21 -4.99 2.39
N LEU A 118 -16.76 -5.94 1.61
CA LEU A 118 -18.18 -6.30 1.67
C LEU A 118 -18.52 -7.27 2.82
N THR A 119 -17.61 -8.18 3.19
CA THR A 119 -17.84 -9.12 4.30
C THR A 119 -17.40 -8.59 5.66
N ARG A 120 -16.40 -7.70 5.68
CA ARG A 120 -15.75 -7.15 6.87
C ARG A 120 -15.35 -5.68 6.66
N PRO A 121 -16.32 -4.74 6.69
CA PRO A 121 -16.06 -3.31 6.52
C PRO A 121 -15.22 -2.69 7.67
N ASP A 122 -15.10 -3.39 8.80
CA ASP A 122 -14.21 -3.08 9.93
C ASP A 122 -12.71 -3.10 9.56
N ILE A 123 -12.33 -3.84 8.51
CA ILE A 123 -10.92 -4.02 8.14
C ILE A 123 -10.41 -2.83 7.31
N ASN A 124 -9.37 -2.17 7.82
CA ASN A 124 -8.62 -1.17 7.05
C ASN A 124 -7.98 -1.81 5.79
N PRO A 125 -8.14 -1.24 4.58
CA PRO A 125 -7.52 -1.77 3.36
C PRO A 125 -5.99 -1.87 3.45
N ALA A 126 -5.31 -1.10 4.30
CA ALA A 126 -3.88 -1.24 4.55
C ALA A 126 -3.52 -2.54 5.30
N SER A 127 -4.30 -2.92 6.33
CA SER A 127 -4.07 -4.18 7.06
C SER A 127 -4.46 -5.40 6.21
N ALA A 128 -5.53 -5.30 5.41
CA ALA A 128 -5.86 -6.32 4.41
C ALA A 128 -4.73 -6.54 3.39
N LYS A 129 -4.13 -5.46 2.85
CA LYS A 129 -2.95 -5.52 1.97
C LYS A 129 -1.76 -6.20 2.66
N ARG A 130 -1.48 -5.85 3.92
CA ARG A 130 -0.40 -6.47 4.70
C ARG A 130 -0.66 -7.96 4.96
N ARG A 131 -1.90 -8.34 5.29
CA ARG A 131 -2.27 -9.75 5.51
C ARG A 131 -2.14 -10.58 4.24
N LEU A 132 -2.51 -10.04 3.07
CA LEU A 132 -2.24 -10.71 1.78
C LEU A 132 -0.75 -10.95 1.52
N SER A 133 0.13 -10.04 1.93
CA SER A 133 1.59 -10.26 1.84
C SER A 133 2.06 -11.37 2.80
N HIS A 134 1.51 -11.43 4.02
CA HIS A 134 1.80 -12.52 4.96
C HIS A 134 1.36 -13.88 4.41
N LEU A 135 0.13 -14.01 3.91
CA LEU A 135 -0.38 -15.26 3.31
C LEU A 135 0.49 -15.79 2.16
N VAL A 136 1.20 -14.91 1.44
CA VAL A 136 2.17 -15.32 0.40
C VAL A 136 3.52 -15.73 1.01
N ALA A 137 3.98 -15.07 2.07
CA ALA A 137 5.18 -15.48 2.80
C ALA A 137 4.99 -16.83 3.52
N ASP A 138 3.80 -17.03 4.11
CA ASP A 138 3.37 -18.24 4.82
C ASP A 138 3.01 -19.39 3.85
N LYS A 139 3.16 -19.18 2.54
CA LYS A 139 2.89 -20.13 1.42
C LYS A 139 1.42 -20.58 1.27
N GLU A 140 0.49 -20.03 2.04
CA GLU A 140 -0.96 -20.27 1.91
C GLU A 140 -1.55 -19.69 0.61
N LEU A 141 -0.88 -18.71 0.00
CA LEU A 141 -1.19 -18.16 -1.33
C LEU A 141 0.05 -18.11 -2.23
N VAL A 142 -0.13 -18.41 -3.51
CA VAL A 142 0.89 -18.25 -4.54
C VAL A 142 0.55 -17.06 -5.45
N ARG A 143 1.51 -16.17 -5.67
CA ARG A 143 1.38 -15.04 -6.59
C ARG A 143 1.81 -15.47 -8.00
N VAL A 144 0.84 -15.83 -8.83
CA VAL A 144 1.08 -16.31 -10.21
C VAL A 144 1.37 -15.16 -11.20
N ALA A 145 0.86 -13.95 -10.92
CA ALA A 145 1.13 -12.77 -11.73
C ALA A 145 1.05 -11.48 -10.87
N PRO A 146 1.46 -10.31 -11.38
CA PRO A 146 1.30 -9.03 -10.67
C PRO A 146 -0.15 -8.78 -10.25
N GLY A 147 -0.42 -8.87 -8.94
CA GLY A 147 -1.76 -8.68 -8.38
C GLY A 147 -2.75 -9.83 -8.61
N VAL A 148 -2.29 -11.02 -9.02
CA VAL A 148 -3.13 -12.23 -9.14
C VAL A 148 -2.62 -13.30 -8.17
N TYR A 149 -3.53 -13.83 -7.36
CA TYR A 149 -3.24 -14.84 -6.36
C TYR A 149 -4.03 -16.12 -6.65
N THR A 150 -3.42 -17.25 -6.34
CA THR A 150 -4.02 -18.58 -6.35
C THR A 150 -3.75 -19.24 -5.00
N LEU A 151 -4.50 -20.28 -4.66
CA LEU A 151 -3.99 -21.23 -3.68
C LEU A 151 -2.71 -21.87 -4.24
N PRO A 152 -1.78 -22.37 -3.41
CA PRO A 152 -0.80 -23.34 -3.88
C PRO A 152 -1.56 -24.50 -4.54
N PRO A 153 -1.00 -25.14 -5.58
CA PRO A 153 -1.47 -26.49 -5.91
C PRO A 153 -1.33 -27.30 -4.63
N MET A 154 -2.40 -27.96 -4.18
CA MET A 154 -2.22 -29.01 -3.17
C MET A 154 -1.15 -29.93 -3.75
N ALA A 155 -0.06 -30.11 -3.01
CA ALA A 155 0.83 -31.22 -3.29
C ALA A 155 -0.09 -32.44 -3.32
N ALA A 156 -0.18 -33.09 -4.48
CA ALA A 156 -0.92 -34.33 -4.59
C ALA A 156 -0.35 -35.25 -3.50
N GLU A 157 -1.23 -35.75 -2.64
CA GLU A 157 -0.86 -36.74 -1.64
C GLU A 157 -0.23 -37.90 -2.40
N GLY A 158 1.09 -38.05 -2.20
CA GLY A 158 1.85 -39.14 -2.78
C GLY A 158 1.56 -40.37 -1.96
N ASP A 159 0.46 -41.07 -2.28
CA ASP A 159 0.30 -42.48 -1.94
C ASP A 159 1.52 -43.25 -2.49
N ALA A 160 2.27 -43.87 -1.58
CA ALA A 160 3.32 -44.85 -1.84
C ALA A 160 3.49 -45.76 -0.61
#